data_AF-R6KZ23-F1
#
_entry.id   AF-R6KZ23-F1
#
_cell.length_a   1.000
_cell.length_b   1.000
_cell.length_c   1.000
_cell.angle_alpha   90.00
_cell.angle_beta   90.00
_cell.angle_gamma   90.00
#
_symmetry.space_group_name_H-M   'P 1'
#
loop_
_entity.id
_entity.type
_entity.pdbx_description
1 polymer ?
#
loop_
_entity_poly.entity_id
_entity_poly.type
_entity_poly.pdbx_seq_one_letter_code
_entity_poly.pdbx_strand_id
1 'polypeptide(L)'
;MSRGIGAYANKIFEDNETVIYEYGGYNLNAAEYRNENHLCDGSITILKRCFAEPEIHQKLKKMPSGRKKLVAKRIPVSVDYGQILENGLIKVENSSNCWKITEDNLHVDVMVCHLLFKLFYQYQEEGIIPEHVTYNV
;
A
#
# COMPACT_ATOMS: atom_id res chain seq x y z
N MET A 1 16.17 -13.59 17.86
CA MET A 1 16.11 -13.19 16.44
C MET A 1 14.66 -13.29 16.01
N SER A 2 14.08 -12.24 15.42
CA SER A 2 12.73 -12.32 14.83
C SER A 2 12.77 -13.29 13.65
N ARG A 3 11.76 -14.16 13.53
CA ARG A 3 11.62 -15.10 12.42
C ARG A 3 11.05 -14.45 11.16
N GLY A 4 10.50 -13.25 11.29
CA GLY A 4 9.94 -12.46 10.21
C GLY A 4 8.45 -12.16 10.42
N ILE A 5 8.05 -10.96 10.03
CA ILE A 5 6.67 -10.50 9.99
C ILE A 5 6.40 -9.90 8.61
N GLY A 6 5.16 -9.99 8.14
CA GLY A 6 4.84 -9.39 6.87
C GLY A 6 3.39 -9.51 6.48
N ALA A 7 3.08 -8.98 5.31
CA ALA A 7 1.77 -9.09 4.70
C ALA A 7 1.87 -8.94 3.18
N TYR A 8 0.81 -9.37 2.52
CA TYR A 8 0.66 -9.30 1.08
C TYR A 8 -0.77 -8.88 0.75
N ALA A 9 -0.93 -8.13 -0.33
CA ALA A 9 -2.21 -7.68 -0.85
C ALA A 9 -2.26 -7.92 -2.36
N ASN A 10 -3.37 -8.48 -2.83
CA ASN A 10 -3.65 -8.71 -4.25
C ASN A 10 -4.89 -7.93 -4.65
N LYS A 11 -4.83 -7.21 -5.77
CA LYS A 11 -5.99 -6.53 -6.31
C LYS A 11 -6.97 -7.58 -6.85
N ILE A 12 -8.20 -7.56 -6.36
CA ILE A 12 -9.26 -8.49 -6.79
C ILE A 12 -10.35 -7.81 -7.61
N PHE A 13 -10.48 -6.49 -7.45
CA PHE A 13 -11.48 -5.71 -8.16
C PHE A 13 -11.04 -4.27 -8.33
N GLU A 14 -11.40 -3.69 -9.47
CA GLU A 14 -11.17 -2.29 -9.80
C GLU A 14 -12.30 -1.81 -10.72
N ASP A 15 -12.95 -0.71 -10.33
CA ASP A 15 -13.90 0.01 -11.17
C ASP A 15 -13.46 1.48 -11.36
N ASN A 16 -14.34 2.37 -11.82
CA ASN A 16 -13.98 3.77 -12.05
C ASN A 16 -13.73 4.58 -10.77
N GLU A 17 -14.26 4.16 -9.63
CA GLU A 17 -14.24 4.93 -8.38
C GLU A 17 -13.47 4.22 -7.26
N THR A 18 -13.37 2.89 -7.31
CA THR A 18 -12.93 2.05 -6.20
C THR A 18 -11.96 0.98 -6.67
N VAL A 19 -11.08 0.58 -5.74
CA VAL A 19 -10.20 -0.57 -5.87
C VAL A 19 -10.31 -1.39 -4.60
N ILE A 20 -10.39 -2.71 -4.76
CA ILE A 20 -10.47 -3.65 -3.65
C ILE A 20 -9.30 -4.62 -3.74
N TYR A 21 -8.62 -4.77 -2.61
CA TYR A 21 -7.59 -5.76 -2.39
C TYR A 21 -8.07 -6.81 -1.39
N GLU A 22 -7.77 -8.06 -1.67
CA GLU A 22 -7.67 -9.06 -0.61
C GLU A 22 -6.28 -8.95 0.02
N TYR A 23 -6.17 -9.21 1.32
CA TYR A 23 -4.87 -9.18 1.99
C TYR A 23 -4.76 -10.26 3.07
N GLY A 24 -3.53 -10.66 3.33
CA GLY A 24 -3.17 -11.59 4.39
C GLY A 24 -1.92 -11.14 5.12
N GLY A 25 -1.95 -11.19 6.46
CA GLY A 25 -0.79 -10.96 7.31
C GLY A 25 -0.15 -12.27 7.78
N TYR A 26 1.11 -12.19 8.22
CA TYR A 26 1.78 -13.26 8.93
C TYR A 26 2.76 -12.74 9.98
N ASN A 27 2.89 -13.50 11.08
CA ASN A 27 3.91 -13.32 12.09
C ASN A 27 4.54 -14.68 12.43
N LEU A 28 5.75 -14.92 11.91
CA LEU A 28 6.43 -16.21 12.07
C LEU A 28 6.89 -16.48 13.51
N ASN A 29 6.86 -15.46 14.37
CA ASN A 29 7.22 -15.58 15.79
C ASN A 29 6.12 -16.24 16.63
N ALA A 30 4.87 -16.24 16.16
CA ALA A 30 3.72 -16.75 16.89
C ALA A 30 2.96 -17.77 16.04
N ALA A 31 2.81 -19.01 16.56
CA ALA A 31 2.28 -20.13 15.78
C ALA A 31 0.88 -19.86 15.19
N GLU A 32 0.02 -19.16 15.94
CA GLU A 32 -1.34 -18.81 15.54
C GLU A 32 -1.43 -17.80 14.38
N TYR A 33 -0.39 -17.00 14.16
CA TYR A 33 -0.37 -15.95 13.13
C TYR A 33 0.58 -16.27 11.97
N ARG A 34 1.13 -17.47 11.86
CA ARG A 34 2.12 -17.79 10.81
C ARG A 34 1.57 -17.72 9.39
N ASN A 35 0.26 -17.93 9.25
CA ASN A 35 -0.43 -17.97 7.98
C ASN A 35 0.29 -18.87 6.94
N GLU A 36 0.58 -20.12 7.34
CA GLU A 36 1.36 -21.08 6.53
C GLU A 36 0.67 -21.41 5.19
N ASN A 37 -0.65 -21.23 5.12
CA ASN A 37 -1.47 -21.45 3.91
C ASN A 37 -1.58 -20.22 3.00
N HIS A 38 -0.97 -19.10 3.36
CA HIS A 38 -1.07 -17.84 2.63
C HIS A 38 -2.52 -17.38 2.36
N LEU A 39 -3.35 -17.42 3.40
CA LEU A 39 -4.74 -16.97 3.34
C LEU A 39 -4.82 -15.44 3.23
N CYS A 40 -5.52 -14.98 2.18
CA CYS A 40 -5.98 -13.60 2.00
C CYS A 40 -7.47 -13.50 2.35
N ASP A 41 -7.82 -13.47 3.63
CA ASP A 41 -9.21 -13.36 4.08
C ASP A 41 -9.59 -11.97 4.62
N GLY A 42 -8.63 -11.05 4.70
CA GLY A 42 -8.88 -9.63 4.94
C GLY A 42 -9.16 -8.87 3.65
N SER A 43 -9.81 -7.71 3.76
CA SER A 43 -10.11 -6.85 2.61
C SER A 43 -9.70 -5.39 2.84
N ILE A 44 -9.23 -4.73 1.78
CA ILE A 44 -8.89 -3.30 1.78
C ILE A 44 -9.64 -2.66 0.60
N THR A 45 -10.63 -1.83 0.90
CA THR A 45 -11.37 -1.06 -0.11
C THR A 45 -10.88 0.38 -0.10
N ILE A 46 -10.45 0.89 -1.26
CA ILE A 46 -9.86 2.22 -1.41
C ILE A 46 -10.62 2.98 -2.51
N LEU A 47 -11.10 4.18 -2.20
CA LEU A 47 -11.60 5.08 -3.24
C LEU A 47 -10.43 5.64 -4.06
N LYS A 48 -10.51 5.58 -5.39
CA LYS A 48 -9.46 6.04 -6.32
C LYS A 48 -9.06 7.50 -6.12
N ARG A 49 -9.99 8.34 -5.67
CA ARG A 49 -9.71 9.75 -5.33
C ARG A 49 -8.70 9.92 -4.18
N CYS A 50 -8.44 8.88 -3.39
CA CYS A 50 -7.43 8.93 -2.33
C CYS A 50 -6.01 8.91 -2.90
N PHE A 51 -5.80 8.31 -4.08
CA PHE A 51 -4.50 8.18 -4.70
C PHE A 51 -3.96 9.55 -5.13
N ALA A 52 -3.12 10.15 -4.29
CA ALA A 52 -2.50 11.43 -4.56
C ALA A 52 -1.47 11.30 -5.68
N GLU A 53 -1.62 12.12 -6.73
CA GLU A 53 -0.62 12.22 -7.80
C GLU A 53 0.70 12.81 -7.26
N PRO A 54 1.85 12.33 -7.74
CA PRO A 54 3.15 12.86 -7.36
C PRO A 54 3.40 14.23 -7.97
N GLU A 55 4.31 14.99 -7.38
CA GLU A 55 4.81 16.22 -7.97
C GLU A 55 5.71 15.92 -9.17
N ILE A 56 5.46 16.57 -10.31
CA ILE A 56 6.22 16.35 -11.54
C ILE A 56 7.29 17.44 -11.70
N HIS A 57 8.54 17.10 -11.41
CA HIS A 57 9.68 17.99 -11.60
C HIS A 57 10.30 17.78 -12.97
N GLN A 58 10.42 18.85 -13.75
CA GLN A 58 10.98 18.80 -15.10
C GLN A 58 12.29 19.56 -15.19
N LYS A 59 13.29 18.98 -15.88
CA LYS A 59 14.56 19.63 -16.15
C LYS A 59 15.09 19.26 -17.53
N LEU A 60 15.66 20.24 -18.23
CA LEU A 60 16.44 20.00 -19.45
C LEU A 60 17.80 19.40 -19.07
N LYS A 61 18.05 18.14 -19.44
CA LYS A 61 19.32 17.44 -19.25
C LYS A 61 20.06 17.33 -20.57
N LYS A 62 21.34 17.72 -20.59
CA LYS A 62 22.24 17.47 -21.72
C LYS A 62 22.60 15.99 -21.74
N MET A 63 22.31 15.32 -22.85
CA MET A 63 22.62 13.90 -23.06
C MET A 63 24.07 13.73 -23.53
N PRO A 64 24.64 12.51 -23.49
CA PRO A 64 25.97 12.26 -24.05
C PRO A 64 26.12 12.68 -25.52
N SER A 65 25.03 12.68 -26.29
CA SER A 65 24.97 13.17 -27.67
C SER A 65 25.04 14.71 -27.82
N GLY A 66 25.18 15.46 -26.72
CA GLY A 66 25.18 16.92 -26.72
C GLY A 66 23.80 17.58 -26.83
N ARG A 67 22.78 16.84 -27.28
CA ARG A 67 21.38 17.31 -27.35
C ARG A 67 20.77 17.44 -25.94
N LYS A 68 19.92 18.45 -25.74
CA LYS A 68 19.11 18.59 -24.51
C LYS A 68 17.82 17.77 -24.64
N LYS A 69 17.49 16.99 -23.62
CA LYS A 69 16.21 16.28 -23.50
C LYS A 69 15.50 16.75 -22.23
N LEU A 70 14.19 16.95 -22.30
CA LEU A 70 13.38 17.19 -21.11
C LEU A 70 13.26 15.87 -20.34
N VAL A 71 13.68 15.89 -19.08
CA VAL A 71 13.57 14.76 -18.16
C VAL A 71 12.59 15.15 -17.08
N ALA A 72 11.52 14.36 -16.94
CA ALA A 72 10.55 14.48 -15.86
C ALA A 72 10.90 13.47 -14.76
N LYS A 73 10.76 13.87 -13.51
CA LYS A 73 10.87 13.02 -12.33
C LYS A 73 9.58 13.15 -11.54
N ARG A 74 8.99 12.00 -11.17
CA ARG A 74 7.86 11.91 -10.23
C ARG A 74 8.45 11.99 -8.81
N ILE A 75 7.97 12.90 -7.99
CA ILE A 75 8.37 13.06 -6.60
C ILE A 75 7.19 12.66 -5.72
N PRO A 76 7.32 11.56 -4.95
CA PRO A 76 6.28 11.14 -4.03
C PRO A 76 5.94 12.22 -3.00
N VAL A 77 4.64 12.38 -2.74
CA VAL A 77 4.09 13.33 -1.77
C VAL A 77 3.57 12.58 -0.54
N SER A 78 3.60 13.25 0.60
CA SER A 78 3.06 12.69 1.85
C SER A 78 1.54 12.51 1.75
N VAL A 79 1.04 11.37 2.22
CA VAL A 79 -0.39 11.04 2.26
C VAL A 79 -0.80 10.87 3.72
N ASP A 80 -1.88 11.53 4.13
CA ASP A 80 -2.44 11.40 5.49
C ASP A 80 -3.40 10.20 5.57
N TYR A 81 -2.83 9.02 5.81
CA TYR A 81 -3.61 7.78 5.89
C TYR A 81 -4.61 7.78 7.05
N GLY A 82 -4.28 8.42 8.18
CA GLY A 82 -5.13 8.47 9.37
C GLY A 82 -6.44 9.20 9.06
N GLN A 83 -6.35 10.39 8.48
CA GLN A 83 -7.52 11.16 8.09
C GLN A 83 -8.35 10.45 7.00
N ILE A 84 -7.70 9.75 6.07
CA ILE A 84 -8.39 9.01 4.99
C ILE A 84 -9.17 7.81 5.56
N LEU A 85 -8.60 7.10 6.54
CA LEU A 85 -9.26 6.00 7.25
C LEU A 85 -10.43 6.52 8.12
N GLU A 86 -10.24 7.61 8.87
CA GLU A 86 -11.28 8.24 9.68
C GLU A 86 -12.48 8.70 8.85
N ASN A 87 -12.22 9.24 7.66
CA ASN A 87 -13.27 9.66 6.72
C ASN A 87 -13.96 8.48 6.01
N GLY A 88 -13.54 7.24 6.27
CA GLY A 88 -14.11 6.02 5.65
C GLY A 88 -13.86 5.91 4.14
N LEU A 89 -12.86 6.63 3.63
CA LEU A 89 -12.46 6.58 2.22
C LEU A 89 -11.59 5.36 1.91
N ILE A 90 -10.88 4.87 2.94
CA ILE A 90 -10.32 3.53 2.98
C ILE A 90 -11.09 2.75 4.04
N LYS A 91 -11.55 1.56 3.68
CA LYS A 91 -12.19 0.62 4.61
C LYS A 91 -11.36 -0.65 4.67
N VAL A 92 -11.16 -1.16 5.88
CA VAL A 92 -10.36 -2.34 6.14
C VAL A 92 -11.20 -3.35 6.91
N GLU A 93 -11.23 -4.57 6.43
CA GLU A 93 -11.72 -5.73 7.18
C GLU A 93 -10.52 -6.59 7.54
N ASN A 94 -10.22 -6.71 8.84
CA ASN A 94 -8.97 -7.33 9.28
C ASN A 94 -8.93 -8.83 8.96
N SER A 95 -7.77 -9.31 8.48
CA SER A 95 -7.51 -10.74 8.23
C SER A 95 -7.58 -11.56 9.52
N SER A 96 -7.89 -12.86 9.42
CA SER A 96 -7.95 -13.75 10.61
C SER A 96 -6.59 -13.92 11.28
N ASN A 97 -5.49 -13.76 10.53
CA ASN A 97 -4.13 -13.78 11.06
C ASN A 97 -3.63 -12.41 11.53
N CYS A 98 -4.52 -11.43 11.71
CA CYS A 98 -4.17 -10.14 12.30
C CYS A 98 -3.63 -10.35 13.72
N TRP A 99 -2.35 -10.01 13.92
CA TRP A 99 -1.71 -10.12 15.23
C TRP A 99 -1.84 -8.82 16.04
N LYS A 100 -1.82 -7.67 15.36
CA LYS A 100 -1.79 -6.36 16.02
C LYS A 100 -2.64 -5.35 15.27
N ILE A 101 -3.47 -4.66 16.02
CA ILE A 101 -4.28 -3.53 15.56
C ILE A 101 -3.73 -2.20 16.08
N THR A 102 -4.14 -1.10 15.46
CA THR A 102 -3.93 0.25 15.95
C THR A 102 -4.68 0.48 17.28
N GLU A 103 -4.09 1.31 18.15
CA GLU A 103 -4.66 1.67 19.45
C GLU A 103 -5.69 2.81 19.37
N ASP A 104 -5.87 3.39 18.18
CA ASP A 104 -6.90 4.38 17.89
C ASP A 104 -8.29 3.74 17.74
N ASN A 105 -9.30 4.57 17.55
CA ASN A 105 -10.68 4.12 17.37
C ASN A 105 -10.92 3.41 16.03
N LEU A 106 -9.92 3.33 15.13
CA LEU A 106 -10.05 2.68 13.83
C LEU A 106 -9.85 1.16 13.95
N HIS A 107 -9.03 0.71 14.92
CA HIS A 107 -8.73 -0.70 15.16
C HIS A 107 -8.29 -1.46 13.89
N VAL A 108 -7.45 -0.81 13.08
CA VAL A 108 -6.96 -1.33 11.80
C VAL A 108 -5.72 -2.19 12.03
N ASP A 109 -5.59 -3.29 11.30
CA ASP A 109 -4.39 -4.11 11.29
C ASP A 109 -3.13 -3.28 10.95
N VAL A 110 -2.12 -3.33 11.81
CA VAL A 110 -0.86 -2.60 11.62
C VAL A 110 -0.18 -2.99 10.31
N MET A 111 -0.32 -4.24 9.86
CA MET A 111 0.22 -4.67 8.58
C MET A 111 -0.47 -3.99 7.39
N VAL A 112 -1.76 -3.67 7.51
CA VAL A 112 -2.47 -2.91 6.47
C VAL A 112 -1.91 -1.50 6.36
N CYS A 113 -1.54 -0.85 7.47
CA CYS A 113 -0.89 0.46 7.42
C CYS A 113 0.42 0.43 6.61
N HIS A 114 1.23 -0.63 6.77
CA HIS A 114 2.46 -0.82 5.98
C HIS A 114 2.16 -1.11 4.51
N LEU A 115 1.14 -1.93 4.22
CA LEU A 115 0.70 -2.20 2.86
C LEU A 115 0.20 -0.92 2.17
N LEU A 116 -0.63 -0.12 2.84
CA LEU A 116 -1.12 1.17 2.34
C LEU A 116 0.05 2.10 2.00
N PHE A 117 1.02 2.24 2.90
CA PHE A 117 2.21 3.05 2.62
C PHE A 117 2.91 2.60 1.33
N LYS A 118 3.18 1.29 1.19
CA LYS A 118 3.89 0.76 0.04
C LYS A 118 3.07 0.88 -1.25
N LEU A 119 1.77 0.64 -1.17
CA LEU A 119 0.83 0.71 -2.28
C LEU A 119 0.76 2.13 -2.87
N PHE A 120 0.58 3.14 -2.01
CA PHE A 120 0.50 4.54 -2.44
C PHE A 120 1.84 5.04 -2.96
N TYR A 121 2.93 4.65 -2.31
CA TYR A 121 4.28 5.00 -2.75
C TYR A 121 4.57 4.43 -4.15
N GLN A 122 4.26 3.15 -4.39
CA GLN A 122 4.45 2.52 -5.69
C GLN A 122 3.57 3.14 -6.78
N TYR A 123 2.30 3.46 -6.46
CA TYR A 123 1.45 4.22 -7.36
C TYR A 123 2.06 5.58 -7.73
N GLN A 124 2.65 6.31 -6.79
CA GLN A 124 3.28 7.59 -7.08
C GLN A 124 4.55 7.43 -7.94
N GLU A 125 5.32 6.37 -7.74
CA GLU A 125 6.51 6.09 -8.56
C GLU A 125 6.17 5.66 -9.99
N GLU A 126 5.19 4.77 -10.16
CA GLU A 126 4.89 4.13 -11.44
C GLU A 126 3.73 4.80 -12.20
N GLY A 127 2.82 5.48 -11.49
CA GLY A 127 1.59 6.05 -12.03
C GLY A 127 0.49 5.02 -12.30
N ILE A 128 0.66 3.78 -11.84
CA ILE A 128 -0.27 2.67 -12.04
C ILE A 128 -0.62 2.09 -10.66
N ILE A 129 -1.90 1.79 -10.44
CA ILE A 129 -2.35 1.16 -9.20
C ILE A 129 -1.84 -0.30 -9.18
N PRO A 130 -0.98 -0.69 -8.21
CA PRO A 130 -0.31 -1.99 -8.23
C PRO A 130 -1.29 -3.16 -8.17
N GLU A 131 -1.04 -4.21 -8.96
CA GLU A 131 -1.78 -5.48 -8.87
C GLU A 131 -1.45 -6.27 -7.60
N HIS A 132 -0.20 -6.17 -7.12
CA HIS A 132 0.32 -6.93 -5.99
C HIS A 132 1.30 -6.09 -5.16
N VAL A 133 1.15 -6.14 -3.83
CA VAL A 133 2.00 -5.42 -2.88
C VAL A 133 2.38 -6.33 -1.72
N THR A 134 3.63 -6.30 -1.29
CA THR A 134 4.14 -7.12 -0.17
C THR A 134 4.95 -6.30 0.80
N TYR A 135 4.91 -6.62 2.09
CA TYR A 135 5.75 -5.99 3.11
C TYR A 135 6.32 -7.07 4.00
N ASN A 136 7.64 -7.14 4.16
CA ASN A 136 8.33 -8.17 4.93
C ASN A 136 9.46 -7.53 5.75
N VAL A 137 9.56 -7.88 7.04
CA VAL A 137 10.60 -7.42 8.00
C VAL A 137 11.08 -8.56 8.89
#